data_AF-A0A0B7I6D8-F1
#
_entry.id   AF-A0A0B7I6D8-F1
#
_cell.length_a   1.000
_cell.length_b   1.000
_cell.length_c   1.000
_cell.angle_alpha   90.00
_cell.angle_beta   90.00
_cell.angle_gamma   90.00
#
_symmetry.space_group_name_H-M   'P 1'
#
loop_
_entity.id
_entity.type
_entity.pdbx_description
1 polymer ?
#
loop_
_entity_poly.entity_id
_entity_poly.type
_entity_poly.pdbx_seq_one_letter_code
_entity_poly.pdbx_strand_id
1 'polypeptide(L)'
;MKQIIKKSLIGIGLYLLAGILFSGYHHYMFITFLLLNIFVSYFVVRNKEKKEARHNLIWINAPILSLLLITSFFTDGIRVVIPYLIFSILGTISLYYYVTSPSKKVAFFVVGLVLITVGVFSFESISGVSDTFDGSYYFDLYKKIVNK
;
A
#
# COMPACT_ATOMS: atom_id res chain seq x y z
N MET A 1 -5.90 23.16 2.91
CA MET A 1 -5.62 22.34 4.11
C MET A 1 -6.56 21.15 4.27
N LYS A 2 -7.89 21.34 4.31
CA LYS A 2 -8.88 20.24 4.48
C LYS A 2 -8.75 19.09 3.46
N GLN A 3 -8.49 19.40 2.19
CA GLN A 3 -8.29 18.37 1.16
C GLN A 3 -6.98 17.59 1.34
N ILE A 4 -5.89 18.26 1.71
CA ILE A 4 -4.59 17.62 1.99
C ILE A 4 -4.76 16.59 3.11
N ILE A 5 -5.34 17.01 4.24
CA ILE A 5 -5.62 16.13 5.39
C ILE A 5 -6.44 14.92 4.95
N LYS A 6 -7.50 15.13 4.15
CA LYS A 6 -8.34 14.03 3.64
C LYS A 6 -7.53 13.03 2.81
N LYS A 7 -6.61 13.48 1.95
CA LYS A 7 -5.77 12.60 1.12
C LYS A 7 -4.75 11.83 1.96
N SER A 8 -4.11 12.51 2.92
CA SER A 8 -3.20 11.88 3.87
C SER A 8 -3.87 10.79 4.69
N LEU A 9 -5.09 11.04 5.17
CA LEU A 9 -5.88 10.06 5.93
C LEU A 9 -6.26 8.84 5.11
N ILE A 10 -6.41 8.97 3.78
CA ILE A 10 -6.64 7.81 2.91
C ILE A 10 -5.43 6.88 2.97
N GLY A 11 -4.22 7.38 2.68
CA GLY A 11 -3.01 6.54 2.67
C GLY A 11 -2.73 5.89 4.02
N ILE A 12 -2.84 6.66 5.10
CA ILE A 12 -2.69 6.16 6.47
C ILE A 12 -3.77 5.11 6.79
N GLY A 13 -5.02 5.39 6.44
CA GLY A 13 -6.15 4.49 6.66
C GLY A 13 -5.99 3.15 5.94
N LEU A 14 -5.49 3.15 4.71
CA LEU A 14 -5.24 1.91 3.96
C LEU A 14 -4.14 1.06 4.59
N TYR A 15 -3.08 1.68 5.11
CA TYR A 15 -2.02 0.98 5.83
C TYR A 15 -2.53 0.39 7.14
N LEU A 16 -3.26 1.17 7.94
CA LEU A 16 -3.87 0.69 9.18
C LEU A 16 -4.87 -0.43 8.91
N LEU A 17 -5.67 -0.33 7.85
CA LEU A 17 -6.60 -1.38 7.43
C LEU A 17 -5.85 -2.68 7.10
N ALA A 18 -4.78 -2.60 6.31
CA ALA A 18 -3.94 -3.76 6.01
C ALA A 18 -3.33 -4.36 7.29
N GLY A 19 -2.92 -3.52 8.24
CA GLY A 19 -2.36 -3.96 9.52
C GLY A 19 -3.40 -4.61 10.44
N ILE A 20 -4.64 -4.11 10.47
CA ILE A 20 -5.73 -4.74 11.21
C ILE A 20 -6.08 -6.10 10.59
N LEU A 21 -6.14 -6.15 9.26
CA LEU A 21 -6.49 -7.37 8.55
C LEU A 21 -5.46 -8.47 8.71
N PHE A 22 -4.16 -8.14 8.84
CA PHE A 22 -3.07 -9.10 8.83
C PHE A 22 -2.16 -9.06 10.06
N SER A 23 -2.52 -8.35 11.13
CA SER A 23 -1.94 -8.38 12.49
C SER A 23 -0.50 -8.94 12.64
N GLY A 24 0.50 -8.31 12.02
CA GLY A 24 1.91 -8.72 12.13
C GLY A 24 2.43 -9.67 11.04
N TYR A 25 1.56 -10.22 10.20
CA TYR A 25 1.91 -10.92 8.97
C TYR A 25 2.35 -9.90 7.90
N HIS A 26 3.59 -9.42 8.02
CA HIS A 26 4.10 -8.29 7.25
C HIS A 26 4.08 -8.52 5.75
N HIS A 27 4.27 -9.77 5.31
CA HIS A 27 4.19 -10.14 3.90
C HIS A 27 2.76 -9.88 3.34
N TYR A 28 1.73 -10.39 4.01
CA TYR A 28 0.34 -10.22 3.57
C TYR A 28 -0.15 -8.77 3.74
N MET A 29 0.31 -8.10 4.79
CA MET A 29 0.07 -6.67 5.01
C MET A 29 0.63 -5.84 3.85
N PHE A 30 1.86 -6.13 3.39
CA PHE A 30 2.50 -5.41 2.29
C PHE A 30 1.71 -5.56 0.99
N ILE A 31 1.36 -6.79 0.61
CA ILE A 31 0.59 -7.09 -0.61
C ILE A 31 -0.74 -6.34 -0.58
N THR A 32 -1.46 -6.46 0.53
CA THR A 32 -2.79 -5.87 0.70
C THR A 32 -2.71 -4.34 0.66
N PHE A 33 -1.74 -3.76 1.36
CA PHE A 33 -1.53 -2.32 1.32
C PHE A 33 -1.22 -1.84 -0.10
N LEU A 34 -0.34 -2.51 -0.83
CA LEU A 34 0.06 -2.11 -2.17
C LEU A 34 -1.13 -2.15 -3.14
N LEU A 35 -1.90 -3.24 -3.10
CA LEU A 35 -3.13 -3.40 -3.87
C LEU A 35 -4.11 -2.25 -3.56
N LEU A 36 -4.48 -2.09 -2.28
CA LEU A 36 -5.42 -1.06 -1.86
C LEU A 36 -4.95 0.34 -2.25
N ASN A 37 -3.67 0.64 -2.05
CA ASN A 37 -3.10 1.94 -2.38
C ASN A 37 -3.19 2.22 -3.89
N ILE A 38 -2.79 1.26 -4.74
CA ILE A 38 -2.86 1.42 -6.20
C ILE A 38 -4.30 1.62 -6.66
N PHE A 39 -5.24 0.79 -6.21
CA PHE A 39 -6.65 0.86 -6.62
C PHE A 39 -7.33 2.13 -6.12
N VAL A 40 -7.21 2.47 -4.84
CA VAL A 40 -7.86 3.67 -4.28
C VAL A 40 -7.24 4.93 -4.89
N SER A 41 -5.91 4.98 -5.04
CA SER A 41 -5.24 6.08 -5.71
C SER A 41 -5.70 6.25 -7.16
N TYR A 42 -5.86 5.15 -7.91
CA TYR A 42 -6.44 5.17 -9.25
C TYR A 42 -7.81 5.85 -9.27
N PHE A 43 -8.74 5.42 -8.41
CA PHE A 43 -10.07 6.02 -8.34
C PHE A 43 -10.04 7.51 -7.97
N VAL A 44 -9.09 7.92 -7.13
CA VAL A 44 -8.91 9.32 -6.74
C VAL A 44 -8.44 10.18 -7.91
N VAL A 45 -7.61 9.66 -8.82
CA VAL A 45 -6.93 10.48 -9.84
C VAL A 45 -7.40 10.26 -11.28
N ARG A 46 -8.15 9.20 -11.58
CA ARG A 46 -8.50 8.79 -12.95
C ARG A 46 -9.17 9.85 -13.84
N ASN A 47 -9.86 10.81 -13.24
CA ASN A 47 -10.58 11.88 -13.93
C ASN A 47 -10.04 13.27 -13.57
N LYS A 48 -8.80 13.34 -13.07
CA LYS A 48 -8.17 14.57 -12.61
C LYS A 48 -7.12 15.06 -13.59
N GLU A 49 -6.94 16.37 -13.65
CA GLU A 49 -5.86 16.97 -14.42
C GLU A 49 -4.50 16.56 -13.87
N LYS A 50 -3.46 16.55 -14.72
CA LYS A 50 -2.10 16.09 -14.37
C LYS A 50 -1.56 16.72 -13.09
N LYS A 51 -1.75 18.04 -12.92
CA LYS A 51 -1.26 18.79 -11.76
C LYS A 51 -2.00 18.37 -10.48
N GLU A 52 -3.32 18.23 -10.54
CA GLU A 52 -4.14 17.80 -9.40
C GLU A 52 -3.89 16.32 -9.06
N ALA A 53 -3.75 15.45 -10.06
CA ALA A 53 -3.41 14.04 -9.88
C ALA A 53 -2.06 13.87 -9.17
N ARG A 54 -1.01 14.56 -9.65
CA ARG A 54 0.31 14.54 -8.99
C ARG A 54 0.21 14.99 -7.53
N HIS A 55 -0.48 16.10 -7.29
CA HIS A 55 -0.67 16.62 -5.94
C HIS A 55 -1.38 15.60 -5.05
N ASN A 56 -2.47 15.00 -5.53
CA ASN A 56 -3.23 13.99 -4.79
C ASN A 56 -2.40 12.74 -4.48
N LEU A 57 -1.64 12.23 -5.46
CA LEU A 57 -0.78 11.04 -5.27
C LEU A 57 0.32 11.28 -4.24
N ILE A 58 0.94 12.47 -4.24
CA ILE A 58 1.94 12.86 -3.24
C ILE A 58 1.31 12.84 -1.85
N TRP A 59 0.14 13.45 -1.66
CA TRP A 59 -0.47 13.53 -0.33
C TRP A 59 -1.10 12.24 0.16
N ILE A 60 -1.43 11.30 -0.73
CA ILE A 60 -1.80 9.95 -0.32
C ILE A 60 -0.58 9.19 0.20
N ASN A 61 0.57 9.27 -0.50
CA ASN A 61 1.72 8.41 -0.22
C ASN A 61 2.74 9.02 0.76
N ALA A 62 3.08 10.31 0.64
CA ALA A 62 4.15 10.92 1.42
C ALA A 62 3.96 10.75 2.94
N PRO A 63 2.77 11.01 3.54
CA PRO A 63 2.59 10.87 4.98
C PRO A 63 2.83 9.45 5.48
N ILE A 64 2.32 8.45 4.74
CA ILE A 64 2.47 7.05 5.16
C ILE A 64 3.90 6.54 4.95
N LEU A 65 4.55 6.92 3.85
CA LEU A 65 5.94 6.55 3.60
C LEU A 65 6.89 7.23 4.60
N SER A 66 6.63 8.48 4.98
CA SER A 66 7.37 9.16 6.04
C SER A 66 7.17 8.48 7.39
N LEU A 67 5.94 8.11 7.73
CA LEU A 67 5.65 7.42 8.98
C LEU A 67 6.39 6.07 9.04
N LEU A 68 6.29 5.27 7.97
CA LEU A 68 7.01 4.00 7.84
C LEU A 68 8.51 4.17 8.02
N LEU A 69 9.11 5.13 7.30
CA LEU A 69 10.54 5.41 7.41
C LEU A 69 10.92 5.82 8.84
N ILE A 70 10.18 6.74 9.46
CA ILE A 70 10.43 7.17 10.83
C ILE A 70 10.35 5.99 11.78
N THR A 71 9.29 5.18 11.72
CA THR A 71 9.11 4.02 12.61
C THR A 71 10.23 3.00 12.45
N SER A 72 10.77 2.83 11.24
CA SER A 72 11.84 1.86 10.99
C SER A 72 13.14 2.16 11.74
N PHE A 73 13.40 3.44 12.07
CA PHE A 73 14.55 3.83 12.87
C PHE A 73 14.41 3.44 14.35
N PHE A 74 13.19 3.13 14.81
CA PHE A 74 12.91 2.78 16.20
C PHE A 74 12.68 1.28 16.42
N THR A 75 12.51 0.50 15.35
CA THR A 75 12.10 -0.92 15.45
C THR A 75 13.08 -1.90 14.79
N ASP A 76 14.27 -1.45 14.38
CA ASP A 76 15.23 -2.20 13.54
C ASP A 76 14.61 -2.84 12.27
N GLY A 77 13.42 -2.37 11.90
CA GLY A 77 12.56 -2.94 10.86
C GLY A 77 12.81 -2.37 9.47
N ILE A 78 13.97 -1.75 9.24
CA ILE A 78 14.28 -1.06 7.97
C ILE A 78 14.14 -1.99 6.76
N ARG A 79 14.51 -3.27 6.91
CA ARG A 79 14.39 -4.29 5.87
C ARG A 79 12.93 -4.57 5.47
N VAL A 80 12.00 -4.48 6.43
CA VAL A 80 10.55 -4.59 6.18
C VAL A 80 10.02 -3.34 5.48
N VAL A 81 10.55 -2.16 5.81
CA VAL A 81 10.07 -0.88 5.28
C VAL A 81 10.57 -0.56 3.87
N ILE A 82 11.78 -0.99 3.50
CA ILE A 82 12.37 -0.74 2.17
C ILE A 82 11.42 -1.14 1.02
N PRO A 83 10.82 -2.35 1.01
CA PRO A 83 9.83 -2.72 -0.01
C PRO A 83 8.65 -1.75 -0.10
N TYR A 84 8.08 -1.30 1.02
CA TYR A 84 6.98 -0.33 1.01
C TYR A 84 7.40 0.98 0.32
N LEU A 85 8.59 1.48 0.61
CA LEU A 85 9.11 2.71 0.01
C LEU A 85 9.28 2.54 -1.51
N ILE A 86 9.96 1.48 -1.95
CA ILE A 86 10.24 1.25 -3.38
C ILE A 86 8.95 1.06 -4.16
N PHE A 87 8.13 0.10 -3.76
CA PHE A 87 6.98 -0.32 -4.58
C PHE A 87 5.83 0.69 -4.54
N SER A 88 5.64 1.44 -3.44
CA SER A 88 4.64 2.52 -3.41
C SER A 88 5.05 3.69 -4.31
N ILE A 89 6.34 4.03 -4.38
CA ILE A 89 6.85 5.06 -5.29
C ILE A 89 6.66 4.60 -6.74
N LEU A 90 7.03 3.35 -7.08
CA LEU A 90 6.84 2.81 -8.42
C LEU A 90 5.36 2.76 -8.83
N GLY A 91 4.47 2.39 -7.90
CA GLY A 91 3.02 2.42 -8.12
C GLY A 91 2.50 3.84 -8.37
N THR A 92 3.00 4.82 -7.61
CA THR A 92 2.69 6.25 -7.78
C THR A 92 3.14 6.75 -9.16
N ILE A 93 4.36 6.41 -9.59
CA ILE A 93 4.90 6.78 -10.91
C ILE A 93 4.03 6.16 -12.02
N SER A 94 3.68 4.89 -11.89
CA SER A 94 2.83 4.18 -12.86
C SER A 94 1.44 4.83 -12.98
N LEU A 95 0.84 5.22 -11.86
CA LEU A 95 -0.43 5.95 -11.81
C LEU A 95 -0.33 7.34 -12.44
N TYR A 96 0.77 8.04 -12.20
CA TYR A 96 1.01 9.33 -12.83
C TYR A 96 1.11 9.20 -14.35
N TYR A 97 1.87 8.22 -14.85
CA TYR A 97 1.94 7.93 -16.29
C TYR A 97 0.57 7.60 -16.88
N TYR A 98 -0.26 6.82 -16.17
CA TYR A 98 -1.63 6.56 -16.58
C TYR A 98 -2.42 7.86 -16.80
N VAL A 99 -2.38 8.80 -15.84
CA VAL A 99 -3.06 10.10 -15.98
C VAL A 99 -2.53 10.89 -17.16
N THR A 100 -1.25 10.73 -17.53
CA THR A 100 -0.70 11.40 -18.71
C THR A 100 -1.04 10.74 -20.05
N SER A 101 -1.43 9.48 -20.05
CA SER A 101 -1.75 8.70 -21.25
C SER A 101 -2.92 7.74 -20.98
N PRO A 102 -4.15 8.27 -20.80
CA PRO A 102 -5.32 7.47 -20.39
C PRO A 102 -5.79 6.46 -21.44
N SER A 103 -5.28 6.53 -22.68
CA SER A 103 -5.49 5.51 -23.71
C SER A 103 -4.83 4.17 -23.38
N LYS A 104 -3.89 4.13 -22.43
CA LYS A 104 -3.12 2.92 -22.05
C LYS A 104 -3.65 2.22 -20.79
N LYS A 105 -4.98 2.23 -20.57
CA LYS A 105 -5.64 1.61 -19.39
C LYS A 105 -5.18 0.17 -19.13
N VAL A 106 -5.19 -0.67 -20.16
CA VAL A 106 -4.82 -2.10 -20.04
C VAL A 106 -3.37 -2.25 -19.60
N ALA A 107 -2.45 -1.48 -20.20
CA ALA A 107 -1.04 -1.52 -19.84
C ALA A 107 -0.79 -1.11 -18.39
N PHE A 108 -1.55 -0.14 -17.86
CA PHE A 108 -1.47 0.25 -16.45
C PHE A 108 -1.84 -0.91 -15.51
N PHE A 109 -2.92 -1.65 -15.79
CA PHE A 109 -3.31 -2.80 -14.97
C PHE A 109 -2.28 -3.93 -15.03
N VAL A 110 -1.73 -4.20 -16.22
CA VAL A 110 -0.65 -5.20 -16.37
C VAL A 110 0.59 -4.79 -15.57
N VAL A 111 1.01 -3.53 -15.67
CA VAL A 111 2.14 -2.99 -14.88
C VAL A 111 1.85 -3.09 -13.40
N GLY A 112 0.64 -2.77 -12.95
CA GLY A 112 0.23 -2.90 -11.55
C GLY A 112 0.35 -4.33 -11.04
N LEU A 113 -0.14 -5.31 -11.80
CA LEU A 113 -0.02 -6.73 -11.46
C LEU A 113 1.43 -7.19 -11.39
N VAL A 114 2.24 -6.85 -12.39
CA VAL A 114 3.69 -7.16 -12.40
C VAL A 114 4.38 -6.55 -11.19
N LEU A 115 4.04 -5.31 -10.84
CA LEU A 115 4.63 -4.59 -9.72
C LEU A 115 4.25 -5.22 -8.37
N ILE A 116 3.02 -5.73 -8.23
CA ILE A 116 2.60 -6.52 -7.06
C ILE A 116 3.37 -7.83 -7.00
N THR A 117 3.43 -8.59 -8.10
CA THR A 117 4.12 -9.89 -8.15
C THR A 117 5.61 -9.74 -7.84
N VAL A 118 6.30 -8.80 -8.49
CA VAL A 118 7.71 -8.51 -8.21
C VAL A 118 7.88 -7.97 -6.80
N GLY A 119 6.92 -7.16 -6.33
CA GLY A 119 6.86 -6.64 -4.97
C GLY A 119 6.88 -7.75 -3.92
N VAL A 120 6.05 -8.78 -4.12
CA VAL A 120 5.99 -9.98 -3.26
C VAL A 120 7.34 -10.65 -3.13
N PHE A 121 7.93 -11.06 -4.25
CA PHE A 121 9.22 -11.76 -4.24
C PHE A 121 10.35 -10.90 -3.66
N SER A 122 10.32 -9.60 -3.98
CA SER A 122 11.31 -8.64 -3.47
C SER A 122 11.12 -8.40 -1.97
N PHE A 123 9.88 -8.40 -1.47
CA PHE A 123 9.57 -8.24 -0.06
C PHE A 123 10.21 -9.37 0.74
N GLU A 124 9.96 -10.62 0.39
CA GLU A 124 10.54 -11.79 1.07
C GLU A 124 12.08 -11.74 1.01
N SER A 125 12.65 -11.47 -0.16
CA SER A 125 14.10 -11.42 -0.34
C SER A 125 14.79 -10.30 0.45
N ILE A 126 14.17 -9.12 0.56
CA ILE A 126 14.78 -7.96 1.24
C ILE A 126 14.54 -8.04 2.74
N SER A 127 13.31 -8.37 3.15
CA SER A 127 12.90 -8.38 4.56
C SER A 127 13.40 -9.61 5.30
N GLY A 128 13.60 -10.74 4.60
CA GLY A 128 13.85 -12.05 5.22
C GLY A 128 12.60 -12.64 5.89
N VAL A 129 11.44 -11.98 5.77
CA VAL A 129 10.18 -12.41 6.36
C VAL A 129 9.47 -13.33 5.36
N SER A 130 9.21 -14.57 5.78
CA SER A 130 8.39 -15.54 5.06
C SER A 130 7.32 -16.06 6.02
N ASP A 131 6.30 -15.25 6.25
CA ASP A 131 5.21 -15.67 7.11
C ASP A 131 4.29 -16.64 6.35
N THR A 132 4.04 -17.82 6.89
CA THR A 132 2.89 -18.64 6.50
C THR A 132 1.66 -18.14 7.24
N PHE A 133 0.61 -17.73 6.51
CA PHE A 133 -0.63 -17.28 7.13
C PHE A 133 -1.28 -18.38 7.98
N ASP A 134 -1.26 -18.21 9.30
CA ASP A 134 -2.01 -19.05 10.21
C ASP A 134 -3.38 -18.40 10.53
N GLY A 135 -4.43 -19.04 10.02
CA GLY A 135 -5.81 -18.61 10.18
C GLY A 135 -6.40 -18.87 11.58
N SER A 136 -5.68 -19.59 12.46
CA SER A 136 -6.14 -19.95 13.81
C SER A 136 -6.60 -18.73 14.62
N TYR A 137 -5.88 -17.62 14.52
CA TYR A 137 -6.23 -16.34 15.14
C TYR A 137 -7.64 -15.86 14.78
N TYR A 138 -8.01 -15.91 13.49
CA TYR A 138 -9.32 -15.43 13.04
C TYR A 138 -10.44 -16.39 13.44
N PHE A 139 -10.15 -17.68 13.47
CA PHE A 139 -11.10 -18.69 13.93
C PHE A 139 -11.40 -18.55 15.42
N ASP A 140 -10.38 -18.28 16.24
CA ASP A 140 -10.55 -18.00 17.66
C ASP A 140 -11.27 -16.66 17.93
N LEU A 141 -10.97 -15.64 17.12
CA LEU A 141 -11.70 -14.37 17.16
C LEU A 141 -13.18 -14.57 16.81
N TYR A 142 -13.49 -15.33 15.76
CA TYR A 142 -14.85 -15.68 15.38
C TYR A 142 -15.58 -16.41 16.51
N LYS A 143 -14.96 -17.44 17.11
CA LYS A 143 -15.52 -18.15 18.27
C LYS A 143 -15.83 -17.21 19.43
N LYS A 144 -14.96 -16.25 19.74
CA LYS A 144 -15.18 -15.26 20.80
C LYS A 144 -16.34 -14.30 20.52
N ILE A 145 -16.61 -13.99 19.25
CA ILE A 145 -17.69 -13.10 18.84
C ILE A 145 -19.04 -13.83 18.82
N VAL A 146 -19.06 -15.07 18.32
CA VAL A 146 -20.29 -15.84 18.13
C VAL A 146 -20.75 -16.54 19.41
N ASN A 147 -19.84 -16.95 20.28
CA ASN A 147 -20.18 -17.59 21.57
C ASN A 147 -20.38 -16.56 22.71
N LYS A 148 -20.64 -15.30 22.37
CA LYS A 148 -21.00 -14.22 23.30
C LYS A 148 -22.47 -13.84 23.09
#